data_AF-A0A7V6HJ97-F1
#
_entry.id   AF-A0A7V6HJ97-F1
#
_cell.length_a   1.000
_cell.length_b   1.000
_cell.length_c   1.000
_cell.angle_alpha   90.00
_cell.angle_beta   90.00
_cell.angle_gamma   90.00
#
_symmetry.space_group_name_H-M   'P 1'
#
loop_
_entity.id
_entity.type
_entity.pdbx_description
1 polymer ?
#
loop_
_entity_poly.entity_id
_entity_poly.type
_entity_poly.pdbx_seq_one_letter_code
_entity_poly.pdbx_strand_id
1 'polypeptide(L)'
;MRTAAWFFGIMALSLTTIAQTPRDFAIDLRATVSDTAPCITLSWSLRQANKIASQKLHRRLKNASGMPWELQATLASNATTYADSSAVPGIEYEYWLQRSFAGLSPSPAVGYLSAGVKVPEVHQRGTLLLVVDDTLAAPLAPEIAQLTADLAADGWTVQSLLAPRAGTPAAVKALIQSAYNADPEQVKMVYLLGHVPVPYSGNIGPDGHSNHVGAWPADGYYADMDGIWTDASVSNTSASRPANVNIPGDGKFDQSYLPSATELMVGRVDLHSMTKAPSTAATELLLLRRYLRKAHDYRHKQGAYAAIPRRSLIRDGFGYFRGEAFAIAGWSWAFTTVGQDIDVAPSGQWFADAYAGGKDYLVAYGNGGGSYESASTIGTTTDFGLYPSRAVFTSLFGSYFGDWDADNVLLRAPLAGNATGDSLGLTCF
;
A
#
# COMPACT_ATOMS: atom_id res chain seq x y z
N MET A 1 7.00 -76.37 -26.33
CA MET A 1 6.27 -75.48 -25.41
C MET A 1 7.08 -74.23 -25.19
N ARG A 2 6.69 -73.09 -25.78
CA ARG A 2 7.33 -71.78 -25.57
C ARG A 2 6.35 -70.93 -24.76
N THR A 3 6.76 -70.50 -23.58
CA THR A 3 6.00 -69.64 -22.67
C THR A 3 6.16 -68.18 -23.11
N ALA A 4 5.03 -67.50 -23.32
CA ALA A 4 4.99 -66.06 -23.59
C ALA A 4 4.79 -65.31 -22.27
N ALA A 5 5.74 -64.44 -21.92
CA ALA A 5 5.62 -63.52 -20.81
C ALA A 5 4.92 -62.24 -21.27
N TRP A 6 3.81 -61.88 -20.62
CA TRP A 6 3.09 -60.63 -20.84
C TRP A 6 3.64 -59.57 -19.88
N PHE A 7 4.22 -58.50 -20.42
CA PHE A 7 4.56 -57.30 -19.68
C PHE A 7 3.33 -56.39 -19.62
N PHE A 8 2.77 -56.19 -18.42
CA PHE A 8 1.80 -55.13 -18.16
C PHE A 8 2.56 -53.84 -17.83
N GLY A 9 2.49 -52.84 -18.72
CA GLY A 9 2.95 -51.48 -18.44
C GLY A 9 1.92 -50.74 -17.60
N ILE A 10 2.28 -50.35 -16.38
CA ILE A 10 1.48 -49.43 -15.56
C ILE A 10 1.71 -48.02 -16.07
N MET A 11 0.69 -47.45 -16.71
CA MET A 11 0.65 -46.05 -17.13
C MET A 11 0.23 -45.20 -15.92
N ALA A 12 1.19 -44.54 -15.27
CA ALA A 12 0.92 -43.61 -14.18
C ALA A 12 0.33 -42.30 -14.74
N LEU A 13 -0.98 -42.10 -14.59
CA LEU A 13 -1.59 -40.78 -14.75
C LEU A 13 -1.16 -39.89 -13.59
N SER A 14 -0.28 -38.92 -13.86
CA SER A 14 0.01 -37.81 -12.96
C SER A 14 -1.18 -36.85 -12.92
N LEU A 15 -2.08 -37.05 -11.95
CA LEU A 15 -3.07 -36.03 -11.58
C LEU A 15 -2.32 -34.84 -10.97
N THR A 16 -2.20 -33.74 -11.71
CA THR A 16 -1.74 -32.47 -11.17
C THR A 16 -2.82 -31.90 -10.26
N THR A 17 -2.66 -32.06 -8.95
CA THR A 17 -3.44 -31.31 -7.98
C THR A 17 -2.95 -29.85 -7.99
N ILE A 18 -3.77 -28.92 -8.50
CA ILE A 18 -3.47 -27.49 -8.35
C ILE A 18 -3.74 -27.14 -6.89
N ALA A 19 -2.67 -26.92 -6.12
CA ALA A 19 -2.78 -26.38 -4.77
C ALA A 19 -3.41 -24.98 -4.81
N GLN A 20 -4.27 -24.67 -3.85
CA GLN A 20 -4.86 -23.33 -3.72
C GLN A 20 -3.76 -22.28 -3.49
N THR A 21 -3.93 -21.09 -4.05
CA THR A 21 -2.98 -19.98 -3.89
C THR A 21 -3.69 -18.76 -3.29
N PRO A 22 -2.98 -17.84 -2.62
CA PRO A 22 -3.58 -16.59 -2.13
C PRO A 22 -4.35 -15.82 -3.22
N ARG A 23 -3.91 -15.94 -4.49
CA ARG A 23 -4.61 -15.40 -5.65
C ARG A 23 -6.09 -15.80 -5.63
N ASP A 24 -6.42 -17.07 -5.39
CA ASP A 24 -7.78 -17.62 -5.47
C ASP A 24 -8.81 -16.91 -4.56
N PHE A 25 -8.34 -16.16 -3.56
CA PHE A 25 -9.17 -15.48 -2.57
C PHE A 25 -9.31 -13.97 -2.81
N ALA A 26 -8.63 -13.44 -3.84
CA ALA A 26 -8.84 -12.11 -4.37
C ALA A 26 -9.59 -12.23 -5.71
N ILE A 27 -10.80 -11.66 -5.80
CA ILE A 27 -11.62 -11.71 -7.01
C ILE A 27 -11.21 -10.59 -7.96
N ASP A 28 -10.98 -10.95 -9.22
CA ASP A 28 -10.62 -10.08 -10.33
C ASP A 28 -11.84 -9.35 -10.90
N LEU A 29 -12.48 -8.56 -10.03
CA LEU A 29 -13.65 -7.74 -10.37
C LEU A 29 -13.23 -6.61 -11.32
N ARG A 30 -13.94 -6.47 -12.43
CA ARG A 30 -13.74 -5.41 -13.43
C ARG A 30 -15.08 -4.81 -13.85
N ALA A 31 -15.05 -3.57 -14.33
CA ALA A 31 -16.21 -2.88 -14.85
C ALA A 31 -15.98 -2.46 -16.31
N THR A 32 -17.02 -2.56 -17.13
CA THR A 32 -17.16 -1.79 -18.36
C THR A 32 -18.24 -0.74 -18.16
N VAL A 33 -18.00 0.46 -18.66
CA VAL A 33 -18.92 1.59 -18.50
C VAL A 33 -19.54 1.97 -19.84
N SER A 34 -20.76 2.49 -19.80
CA SER A 34 -21.54 2.92 -20.95
C SER A 34 -22.32 4.20 -20.63
N ASP A 35 -22.52 5.04 -21.65
CA ASP A 35 -23.36 6.24 -21.56
C ASP A 35 -24.87 5.93 -21.54
N THR A 36 -25.25 4.68 -21.82
CA THR A 36 -26.63 4.20 -21.79
C THR A 36 -26.79 3.04 -20.81
N ALA A 37 -27.96 2.92 -20.21
CA ALA A 37 -28.26 1.85 -19.27
C ALA A 37 -28.11 0.45 -19.92
N PRO A 38 -27.51 -0.54 -19.22
CA PRO A 38 -26.86 -0.41 -17.92
C PRO A 38 -25.53 0.36 -18.00
N CYS A 39 -25.39 1.41 -17.19
CA CYS A 39 -24.23 2.30 -17.24
C CYS A 39 -22.94 1.63 -16.76
N ILE A 40 -23.07 0.63 -15.88
CA ILE A 40 -21.97 -0.14 -15.33
C ILE A 40 -22.30 -1.62 -15.48
N THR A 41 -21.41 -2.37 -16.11
CA THR A 41 -21.48 -3.83 -16.17
C THR A 41 -20.22 -4.41 -15.55
N LEU A 42 -20.40 -5.18 -14.49
CA LEU A 42 -19.33 -5.87 -13.78
C LEU A 42 -19.08 -7.25 -14.38
N SER A 43 -17.83 -7.72 -14.30
CA SER A 43 -17.50 -9.11 -14.60
C SER A 43 -16.30 -9.61 -13.78
N TRP A 44 -16.14 -10.92 -13.67
CA TRP A 44 -15.10 -11.58 -12.88
C TRP A 44 -14.88 -13.04 -13.31
N SER A 45 -13.76 -13.65 -12.90
CA SER A 45 -13.47 -15.07 -13.16
C SER A 45 -14.00 -16.01 -12.07
N LEU A 46 -14.21 -17.29 -12.42
CA LEU A 46 -14.65 -18.36 -11.50
C LEU A 46 -13.47 -19.26 -11.08
N ARG A 47 -12.45 -18.70 -10.46
CA ARG A 47 -11.40 -19.52 -9.83
C ARG A 47 -12.01 -20.40 -8.74
N GLN A 48 -11.58 -21.67 -8.70
CA GLN A 48 -12.14 -22.71 -7.84
C GLN A 48 -13.66 -22.94 -8.04
N ALA A 49 -14.13 -22.90 -9.30
CA ALA A 49 -15.56 -22.91 -9.66
C ALA A 49 -16.40 -24.00 -8.98
N ASN A 50 -15.89 -25.24 -8.90
CA ASN A 50 -16.59 -26.38 -8.29
C ASN A 50 -16.72 -26.28 -6.76
N LYS A 51 -16.06 -25.31 -6.13
CA LYS A 51 -16.12 -25.04 -4.70
C LYS A 51 -16.95 -23.79 -4.38
N ILE A 52 -17.42 -23.03 -5.37
CA ILE A 52 -18.21 -21.81 -5.14
C ILE A 52 -19.60 -22.21 -4.61
N ALA A 53 -19.89 -21.85 -3.37
CA ALA A 53 -21.18 -22.11 -2.73
C ALA A 53 -22.19 -20.99 -2.98
N SER A 54 -21.74 -19.73 -2.91
CA SER A 54 -22.59 -18.56 -3.17
C SER A 54 -21.75 -17.33 -3.53
N GLN A 55 -22.41 -16.38 -4.21
CA GLN A 55 -21.84 -15.08 -4.55
C GLN A 55 -22.84 -13.97 -4.18
N LYS A 56 -22.38 -12.89 -3.56
CA LYS A 56 -23.18 -11.72 -3.21
C LYS A 56 -22.47 -10.47 -3.66
N LEU A 57 -23.19 -9.61 -4.38
CA LEU A 57 -22.70 -8.31 -4.82
C LEU A 57 -23.35 -7.22 -3.99
N HIS A 58 -22.52 -6.36 -3.42
CA HIS A 58 -22.93 -5.18 -2.70
C HIS A 58 -22.41 -3.91 -3.38
N ARG A 59 -23.07 -2.79 -3.11
CA ARG A 59 -22.71 -1.47 -3.63
C ARG A 59 -22.92 -0.41 -2.57
N ARG A 60 -22.16 0.68 -2.65
CA ARG A 60 -22.45 1.96 -1.99
C ARG A 60 -21.97 3.13 -2.85
N LEU A 61 -22.35 4.36 -2.48
CA LEU A 61 -21.77 5.56 -3.08
C LEU A 61 -20.29 5.68 -2.69
N LYS A 62 -19.47 6.20 -3.60
CA LYS A 62 -18.05 6.48 -3.31
C LYS A 62 -17.92 7.43 -2.11
N ASN A 63 -16.98 7.11 -1.21
CA ASN A 63 -16.68 7.89 0.00
C ASN A 63 -17.83 8.01 1.02
N ALA A 64 -18.87 7.18 0.92
CA ALA A 64 -19.92 7.09 1.94
C ALA A 64 -19.41 6.32 3.18
N SER A 65 -18.40 6.88 3.86
CA SER A 65 -17.85 6.32 5.10
C SER A 65 -18.94 6.24 6.17
N GLY A 66 -18.96 5.15 6.93
CA GLY A 66 -20.01 4.88 7.93
C GLY A 66 -21.36 4.43 7.38
N MET A 67 -21.60 4.50 6.06
CA MET A 67 -22.82 3.97 5.45
C MET A 67 -22.70 2.47 5.15
N PRO A 68 -23.78 1.69 5.35
CA PRO A 68 -23.76 0.26 5.10
C PRO A 68 -23.65 -0.06 3.60
N TRP A 69 -23.03 -1.20 3.30
CA TRP A 69 -23.05 -1.77 1.96
C TRP A 69 -24.45 -2.32 1.65
N GLU A 70 -25.03 -1.89 0.53
CA GLU A 70 -26.34 -2.36 0.10
C GLU A 70 -26.22 -3.62 -0.75
N LEU A 71 -26.91 -4.69 -0.38
CA LEU A 71 -26.98 -5.92 -1.18
C LEU A 71 -27.73 -5.65 -2.49
N GLN A 72 -27.03 -5.72 -3.62
CA GLN A 72 -27.60 -5.53 -4.95
C GLN A 72 -28.11 -6.84 -5.54
N ALA A 73 -27.39 -7.95 -5.31
CA ALA A 73 -27.78 -9.25 -5.82
C ALA A 73 -27.19 -10.42 -5.00
N THR A 74 -27.98 -11.48 -4.85
CA THR A 74 -27.46 -12.83 -4.59
C THR A 74 -27.38 -13.55 -5.93
N LEU A 75 -26.17 -13.92 -6.32
CA LEU A 75 -25.84 -14.40 -7.65
C LEU A 75 -25.69 -15.93 -7.64
N ALA A 76 -26.00 -16.56 -8.78
CA ALA A 76 -25.71 -17.98 -8.97
C ALA A 76 -24.20 -18.26 -8.82
N SER A 77 -23.84 -19.48 -8.40
CA SER A 77 -22.43 -19.88 -8.20
C SER A 77 -21.60 -19.83 -9.49
N ASN A 78 -22.25 -19.93 -10.65
CA ASN A 78 -21.64 -19.83 -11.97
C ASN A 78 -21.78 -18.44 -12.63
N ALA A 79 -22.33 -17.45 -11.93
CA ALA A 79 -22.45 -16.09 -12.46
C ALA A 79 -21.07 -15.46 -12.63
N THR A 80 -20.82 -14.84 -13.79
CA THR A 80 -19.57 -14.17 -14.16
C THR A 80 -19.75 -12.68 -14.49
N THR A 81 -20.99 -12.18 -14.40
CA THR A 81 -21.33 -10.81 -14.73
C THR A 81 -22.52 -10.31 -13.93
N TYR A 82 -22.61 -9.00 -13.79
CA TYR A 82 -23.77 -8.29 -13.25
C TYR A 82 -23.91 -6.95 -13.97
N ALA A 83 -25.10 -6.69 -14.53
CA ALA A 83 -25.45 -5.41 -15.13
C ALA A 83 -26.16 -4.54 -14.09
N ASP A 84 -25.54 -3.44 -13.68
CA ASP A 84 -26.16 -2.49 -12.76
C ASP A 84 -27.07 -1.53 -13.54
N SER A 85 -28.34 -1.87 -13.63
CA SER A 85 -29.37 -1.05 -14.29
C SER A 85 -29.75 0.20 -13.50
N SER A 86 -29.33 0.30 -12.23
CA SER A 86 -29.62 1.44 -11.36
C SER A 86 -28.49 2.46 -11.28
N ALA A 87 -27.30 2.11 -11.79
CA ALA A 87 -26.18 3.04 -11.92
C ALA A 87 -26.52 4.12 -12.95
N VAL A 88 -26.24 5.37 -12.62
CA VAL A 88 -26.49 6.54 -13.48
C VAL A 88 -25.19 7.29 -13.79
N PRO A 89 -25.12 8.02 -14.93
CA PRO A 89 -23.98 8.89 -15.22
C PRO A 89 -23.79 9.99 -14.17
N GLY A 90 -22.54 10.40 -13.97
CA GLY A 90 -22.16 11.44 -13.01
C GLY A 90 -21.92 10.94 -11.58
N ILE A 91 -22.25 9.67 -11.28
CA ILE A 91 -22.08 9.09 -9.94
C ILE A 91 -21.00 8.00 -9.97
N GLU A 92 -20.14 8.02 -8.98
CA GLU A 92 -19.16 6.96 -8.71
C GLU A 92 -19.66 6.05 -7.59
N TYR A 93 -19.58 4.75 -7.82
CA TYR A 93 -19.99 3.72 -6.89
C TYR A 93 -18.81 2.84 -6.51
N GLU A 94 -18.82 2.36 -5.27
CA GLU A 94 -17.96 1.26 -4.83
C GLU A 94 -18.76 -0.04 -4.87
N TYR A 95 -18.13 -1.09 -5.37
CA TYR A 95 -18.68 -2.43 -5.45
C TYR A 95 -17.84 -3.39 -4.63
N TRP A 96 -18.53 -4.32 -3.97
CA TRP A 96 -17.93 -5.37 -3.16
C TRP A 96 -18.58 -6.71 -3.52
N LEU A 97 -17.81 -7.56 -4.19
CA LEU A 97 -18.20 -8.93 -4.51
C LEU A 97 -17.64 -9.88 -3.46
N GLN A 98 -18.53 -10.56 -2.75
CA GLN A 98 -18.19 -11.60 -1.79
C GLN A 98 -18.50 -12.97 -2.41
N ARG A 99 -17.51 -13.87 -2.40
CA ARG A 99 -17.65 -15.26 -2.85
C ARG A 99 -17.34 -16.21 -1.70
N SER A 100 -18.32 -17.02 -1.32
CA SER A 100 -18.14 -18.05 -0.29
C SER A 100 -17.80 -19.38 -0.95
N PHE A 101 -16.83 -20.09 -0.38
CA PHE A 101 -16.46 -21.44 -0.82
C PHE A 101 -16.98 -22.53 0.12
N ALA A 102 -17.25 -23.71 -0.41
CA ALA A 102 -17.48 -24.94 0.34
C ALA A 102 -16.19 -25.76 0.42
N GLY A 103 -15.66 -25.96 1.63
CA GLY A 103 -14.47 -26.80 1.85
C GLY A 103 -13.15 -26.20 1.36
N LEU A 104 -13.05 -24.87 1.27
CA LEU A 104 -11.79 -24.12 1.06
C LEU A 104 -11.67 -23.01 2.12
N SER A 105 -10.43 -22.66 2.47
CA SER A 105 -10.09 -21.61 3.44
C SER A 105 -8.90 -20.78 2.92
N PRO A 106 -8.88 -19.44 3.10
CA PRO A 106 -9.89 -18.64 3.80
C PRO A 106 -11.20 -18.51 3.01
N SER A 107 -12.29 -18.19 3.69
CA SER A 107 -13.56 -17.89 3.02
C SER A 107 -14.28 -16.83 3.84
N PRO A 108 -14.79 -15.75 3.23
CA PRO A 108 -14.99 -15.56 1.80
C PRO A 108 -13.75 -15.05 1.02
N ALA A 109 -13.76 -15.28 -0.30
CA ALA A 109 -12.96 -14.52 -1.25
C ALA A 109 -13.64 -13.19 -1.58
N VAL A 110 -12.84 -12.18 -1.93
CA VAL A 110 -13.31 -10.79 -2.00
C VAL A 110 -12.79 -10.06 -3.23
N GLY A 111 -13.65 -9.29 -3.90
CA GLY A 111 -13.26 -8.33 -4.93
C GLY A 111 -13.86 -6.96 -4.64
N TYR A 112 -13.06 -5.92 -4.80
CA TYR A 112 -13.48 -4.53 -4.65
C TYR A 112 -13.21 -3.77 -5.95
N LEU A 113 -14.06 -2.79 -6.25
CA LEU A 113 -13.87 -1.92 -7.39
C LEU A 113 -14.60 -0.60 -7.18
N SER A 114 -14.01 0.50 -7.64
CA SER A 114 -14.71 1.77 -7.84
C SER A 114 -15.03 1.92 -9.33
N ALA A 115 -16.27 2.28 -9.67
CA ALA A 115 -16.67 2.50 -11.05
C ALA A 115 -17.73 3.59 -11.16
N GLY A 116 -17.62 4.40 -12.22
CA GLY A 116 -18.56 5.44 -12.57
C GLY A 116 -18.39 5.83 -14.03
N VAL A 117 -19.43 6.40 -14.63
CA VAL A 117 -19.40 6.93 -16.01
C VAL A 117 -19.66 8.43 -15.97
N LYS A 118 -18.86 9.21 -16.71
CA LYS A 118 -18.95 10.68 -16.70
C LYS A 118 -18.89 11.31 -15.30
N VAL A 119 -18.11 10.71 -14.40
CA VAL A 119 -17.88 11.28 -13.06
C VAL A 119 -17.15 12.62 -13.23
N PRO A 120 -17.66 13.72 -12.66
CA PRO A 120 -16.99 15.02 -12.74
C PRO A 120 -15.59 14.98 -12.12
N GLU A 121 -14.68 15.75 -12.68
CA GLU A 121 -13.37 15.96 -12.07
C GLU A 121 -13.50 16.72 -10.74
N VAL A 122 -12.64 16.37 -9.78
CA VAL A 122 -12.57 17.08 -8.50
C VAL A 122 -11.56 18.22 -8.63
N HIS A 123 -12.06 19.45 -8.76
CA HIS A 123 -11.23 20.65 -8.86
C HIS A 123 -10.87 21.28 -7.50
N GLN A 124 -11.58 20.90 -6.43
CA GLN A 124 -11.35 21.41 -5.08
C GLN A 124 -11.34 20.24 -4.09
N ARG A 125 -10.16 19.92 -3.57
CA ARG A 125 -9.93 18.81 -2.63
C ARG A 125 -9.89 19.27 -1.16
N GLY A 126 -9.92 20.59 -0.94
CA GLY A 126 -9.71 21.22 0.35
C GLY A 126 -8.26 21.65 0.55
N THR A 127 -7.86 21.80 1.81
CA THR A 127 -6.54 22.24 2.23
C THR A 127 -5.67 21.05 2.60
N LEU A 128 -4.46 21.02 2.04
CA LEU A 128 -3.38 20.11 2.39
C LEU A 128 -2.33 20.88 3.19
N LEU A 129 -2.04 20.40 4.40
CA LEU A 129 -0.97 20.88 5.25
C LEU A 129 0.34 20.22 4.83
N LEU A 130 1.22 20.97 4.18
CA LEU A 130 2.56 20.52 3.81
C LEU A 130 3.50 20.81 4.98
N VAL A 131 3.71 19.80 5.83
CA VAL A 131 4.54 19.87 7.04
C VAL A 131 5.96 19.46 6.68
N VAL A 132 6.88 20.42 6.67
CA VAL A 132 8.25 20.24 6.19
C VAL A 132 9.22 20.28 7.37
N ASP A 133 10.17 19.35 7.39
CA ASP A 133 11.37 19.42 8.23
C ASP A 133 12.07 20.77 8.04
N ASP A 134 12.19 21.54 9.12
CA ASP A 134 12.73 22.90 9.12
C ASP A 134 14.16 23.00 8.58
N THR A 135 14.98 21.96 8.78
CA THR A 135 16.36 21.91 8.30
C THR A 135 16.46 21.66 6.79
N LEU A 136 15.39 21.15 6.18
CA LEU A 136 15.32 20.82 4.75
C LEU A 136 14.55 21.85 3.93
N ALA A 137 13.75 22.71 4.56
CA ALA A 137 12.92 23.71 3.87
C ALA A 137 13.74 24.66 2.98
N ALA A 138 14.83 25.24 3.51
CA ALA A 138 15.69 26.13 2.73
C ALA A 138 16.46 25.42 1.60
N PRO A 139 17.17 24.30 1.84
CA PRO A 139 17.93 23.63 0.78
C PRO A 139 17.07 22.91 -0.28
N LEU A 140 15.79 22.64 -0.01
CA LEU A 140 14.81 22.11 -0.97
C LEU A 140 13.81 23.16 -1.48
N ALA A 141 14.06 24.46 -1.27
CA ALA A 141 13.08 25.50 -1.61
C ALA A 141 12.59 25.43 -3.08
N PRO A 142 13.44 25.19 -4.10
CA PRO A 142 12.96 25.02 -5.49
C PRO A 142 12.05 23.80 -5.67
N GLU A 143 12.40 22.66 -5.07
CA GLU A 143 11.63 21.43 -5.17
C GLU A 143 10.30 21.52 -4.41
N ILE A 144 10.29 22.19 -3.25
CA ILE A 144 9.07 22.44 -2.48
C ILE A 144 8.13 23.37 -3.25
N ALA A 145 8.65 24.42 -3.89
CA ALA A 145 7.84 25.29 -4.74
C ALA A 145 7.20 24.54 -5.91
N GLN A 146 7.95 23.63 -6.56
CA GLN A 146 7.41 22.75 -7.60
C GLN A 146 6.33 21.81 -7.06
N LEU A 147 6.58 21.19 -5.90
CA LEU A 147 5.60 20.33 -5.24
C LEU A 147 4.31 21.09 -4.91
N THR A 148 4.40 22.31 -4.38
CA THR A 148 3.24 23.16 -4.09
C THR A 148 2.44 23.47 -5.36
N ALA A 149 3.11 23.78 -6.47
CA ALA A 149 2.46 24.01 -7.75
C ALA A 149 1.77 22.74 -8.29
N ASP A 150 2.44 21.59 -8.19
CA ASP A 150 1.88 20.31 -8.62
C ASP A 150 0.65 19.92 -7.78
N LEU A 151 0.70 20.09 -6.46
CA LEU A 151 -0.44 19.84 -5.57
C LEU A 151 -1.60 20.81 -5.81
N ALA A 152 -1.31 22.08 -6.11
CA ALA A 152 -2.33 23.05 -6.50
C ALA A 152 -3.03 22.65 -7.81
N ALA A 153 -2.27 22.16 -8.80
CA ALA A 153 -2.81 21.65 -10.05
C ALA A 153 -3.69 20.38 -9.86
N ASP A 154 -3.42 19.58 -8.82
CA ASP A 154 -4.28 18.47 -8.42
C ASP A 154 -5.60 18.91 -7.72
N GLY A 155 -5.77 20.21 -7.46
CA GLY A 155 -6.96 20.78 -6.82
C GLY A 155 -6.84 21.01 -5.31
N TRP A 156 -5.63 21.01 -4.74
CA TRP A 156 -5.39 21.32 -3.32
C TRP A 156 -5.08 22.80 -3.08
N THR A 157 -5.62 23.37 -2.00
CA THR A 157 -5.02 24.56 -1.39
C THR A 157 -3.88 24.11 -0.49
N VAL A 158 -2.66 24.56 -0.73
CA VAL A 158 -1.49 24.13 0.06
C VAL A 158 -1.18 25.16 1.14
N GLN A 159 -1.09 24.71 2.38
CA GLN A 159 -0.60 25.49 3.51
C GLN A 159 0.68 24.85 4.06
N SER A 160 1.79 25.57 4.01
CA SER A 160 3.08 25.08 4.52
C SER A 160 3.24 25.32 6.01
N LEU A 161 3.71 24.30 6.73
CA LEU A 161 4.08 24.36 8.15
C LEU A 161 5.53 23.87 8.29
N LEU A 162 6.31 24.49 9.19
CA LEU A 162 7.67 24.05 9.49
C LEU A 162 7.66 23.24 10.78
N ALA A 163 8.06 21.98 10.69
CA ALA A 163 8.22 21.09 11.83
C ALA A 163 9.69 21.09 12.28
N PRO A 164 9.98 21.38 13.56
CA PRO A 164 11.34 21.28 14.08
C PRO A 164 11.81 19.84 14.02
N ARG A 165 12.90 19.55 13.28
CA ARG A 165 13.46 18.20 13.16
C ARG A 165 13.82 17.58 14.50
N ALA A 166 14.38 18.40 15.39
CA ALA A 166 14.74 18.01 16.77
C ALA A 166 13.58 18.23 17.78
N GLY A 167 12.36 18.47 17.28
CA GLY A 167 11.17 18.69 18.10
C GLY A 167 10.53 17.39 18.59
N THR A 168 9.33 17.51 19.15
CA THR A 168 8.53 16.37 19.62
C THR A 168 7.30 16.17 18.74
N PRO A 169 6.74 14.94 18.70
CA PRO A 169 5.47 14.71 18.02
C PRO A 169 4.34 15.61 18.51
N ALA A 170 4.27 15.88 19.82
CA ALA A 170 3.28 16.79 20.39
C ALA A 170 3.40 18.23 19.85
N ALA A 171 4.62 18.74 19.66
CA ALA A 171 4.82 20.07 19.09
C ALA A 171 4.35 20.16 17.63
N VAL A 172 4.66 19.13 16.82
CA VAL A 172 4.19 19.05 15.43
C VAL A 172 2.68 18.91 15.37
N LYS A 173 2.09 18.10 16.26
CA LYS A 173 0.65 17.93 16.37
C LYS A 173 -0.06 19.25 16.69
N ALA A 174 0.49 20.06 17.58
CA ALA A 174 -0.07 21.37 17.92
C ALA A 174 -0.09 22.32 16.70
N LEU A 175 0.93 22.29 15.84
CA LEU A 175 0.94 23.06 14.59
C LEU A 175 -0.20 22.62 13.66
N ILE A 176 -0.35 21.30 13.49
CA ILE A 176 -1.40 20.70 12.66
C ILE A 176 -2.80 21.01 13.20
N GLN A 177 -3.02 20.83 14.50
CA GLN A 177 -4.31 21.12 15.16
C GLN A 177 -4.66 22.59 15.09
N SER A 178 -3.68 23.50 15.24
CA SER A 178 -3.91 24.94 15.07
C SER A 178 -4.41 25.27 13.67
N ALA A 179 -3.78 24.70 12.64
CA ALA A 179 -4.21 24.88 11.26
C ALA A 179 -5.57 24.24 10.97
N TYR A 180 -5.82 23.02 11.48
CA TYR A 180 -7.12 22.34 11.35
C TYR A 180 -8.24 23.13 12.02
N ASN A 181 -8.05 23.58 13.27
CA ASN A 181 -9.08 24.31 14.02
C ASN A 181 -9.42 25.67 13.41
N ALA A 182 -8.52 26.24 12.58
CA ALA A 182 -8.81 27.45 11.83
C ALA A 182 -9.79 27.21 10.66
N ASP A 183 -9.82 26.01 10.09
CA ASP A 183 -10.73 25.63 8.99
C ASP A 183 -10.98 24.10 8.94
N PRO A 184 -11.73 23.53 9.90
CA PRO A 184 -11.90 22.08 10.01
C PRO A 184 -12.72 21.49 8.85
N GLU A 185 -13.52 22.32 8.19
CA GLU A 185 -14.32 21.90 7.04
C GLU A 185 -13.47 21.78 5.76
N GLN A 186 -12.36 22.51 5.63
CA GLN A 186 -11.51 22.45 4.44
C GLN A 186 -10.21 21.67 4.63
N VAL A 187 -9.60 21.63 5.81
CA VAL A 187 -8.36 20.85 5.99
C VAL A 187 -8.67 19.35 5.89
N LYS A 188 -8.06 18.66 4.93
CA LYS A 188 -8.30 17.21 4.67
C LYS A 188 -7.06 16.34 4.71
N MET A 189 -5.86 16.91 4.60
CA MET A 189 -4.64 16.12 4.48
C MET A 189 -3.45 16.75 5.18
N VAL A 190 -2.62 15.91 5.79
CA VAL A 190 -1.26 16.23 6.24
C VAL A 190 -0.27 15.48 5.35
N TYR A 191 0.66 16.20 4.75
CA TYR A 191 1.80 15.64 4.03
C TYR A 191 3.08 16.02 4.78
N LEU A 192 3.70 15.02 5.41
CA LEU A 192 4.97 15.11 6.12
C LEU A 192 6.13 14.93 5.12
N LEU A 193 6.99 15.93 4.98
CA LEU A 193 8.14 15.93 4.07
C LEU A 193 9.46 16.10 4.84
N GLY A 194 10.33 15.09 4.74
CA GLY A 194 11.59 15.00 5.48
C GLY A 194 11.42 14.29 6.83
N HIS A 195 12.44 14.43 7.69
CA HIS A 195 12.48 13.78 9.00
C HIS A 195 11.69 14.56 10.06
N VAL A 196 10.39 14.70 9.83
CA VAL A 196 9.45 15.22 10.83
C VAL A 196 9.39 14.22 12.01
N PRO A 197 9.39 14.66 13.28
CA PRO A 197 9.31 13.76 14.43
C PRO A 197 8.30 12.62 14.25
N VAL A 198 8.69 11.39 14.58
CA VAL A 198 7.83 10.20 14.43
C VAL A 198 7.15 9.91 15.76
N PRO A 199 5.81 9.98 15.86
CA PRO A 199 5.08 9.53 17.04
C PRO A 199 5.19 8.01 17.18
N TYR A 200 5.29 7.54 18.41
CA TYR A 200 5.30 6.11 18.74
C TYR A 200 4.12 5.80 19.65
N SER A 201 3.48 4.64 19.46
CA SER A 201 2.33 4.25 20.25
C SER A 201 2.16 2.75 20.43
N GLY A 202 1.57 2.36 21.56
CA GLY A 202 1.04 1.04 21.81
C GLY A 202 1.95 0.09 22.56
N ASN A 203 1.46 -1.13 22.72
CA ASN A 203 2.18 -2.25 23.30
C ASN A 203 1.81 -3.54 22.57
N ILE A 204 2.25 -3.66 21.32
CA ILE A 204 1.86 -4.73 20.38
C ILE A 204 3.07 -5.29 19.63
N GLY A 205 2.87 -6.40 18.93
CA GLY A 205 3.85 -7.00 18.02
C GLY A 205 3.13 -7.58 16.79
N PRO A 206 2.69 -6.75 15.83
CA PRO A 206 1.84 -7.17 14.72
C PRO A 206 2.50 -8.20 13.79
N ASP A 207 3.84 -8.24 13.74
CA ASP A 207 4.60 -9.17 12.91
C ASP A 207 5.04 -10.45 13.66
N GLY A 208 4.66 -10.59 14.94
CA GLY A 208 4.88 -11.78 15.76
C GLY A 208 6.25 -11.95 16.39
N HIS A 209 7.18 -10.99 16.29
CA HIS A 209 8.50 -11.09 16.95
C HIS A 209 8.48 -10.49 18.36
N SER A 210 8.94 -11.26 19.35
CA SER A 210 8.87 -10.88 20.77
C SER A 210 9.86 -9.78 21.15
N ASN A 211 10.95 -9.62 20.41
CA ASN A 211 12.05 -8.70 20.74
C ASN A 211 11.72 -7.23 20.47
N HIS A 212 10.58 -6.91 19.86
CA HIS A 212 10.13 -5.53 19.64
C HIS A 212 8.64 -5.36 19.93
N VAL A 213 8.08 -6.22 20.78
CA VAL A 213 6.75 -5.98 21.33
C VAL A 213 6.81 -4.71 22.18
N GLY A 214 6.00 -3.72 21.83
CA GLY A 214 6.04 -2.40 22.45
C GLY A 214 5.38 -1.33 21.58
N ALA A 215 5.92 -0.11 21.61
CA ALA A 215 5.44 0.99 20.78
C ALA A 215 5.94 0.89 19.33
N TRP A 216 5.13 1.36 18.38
CA TRP A 216 5.45 1.39 16.95
C TRP A 216 5.22 2.79 16.37
N PRO A 217 5.89 3.15 15.26
CA PRO A 217 5.61 4.38 14.54
C PRO A 217 4.11 4.54 14.21
N ALA A 218 3.54 5.71 14.51
CA ALA A 218 2.09 5.91 14.58
C ALA A 218 1.66 7.26 13.95
N ASP A 219 1.98 7.51 12.68
CA ASP A 219 1.63 8.77 11.99
C ASP A 219 0.11 9.07 11.98
N GLY A 220 -0.75 8.07 12.25
CA GLY A 220 -2.18 8.29 12.52
C GLY A 220 -2.44 9.27 13.68
N TYR A 221 -1.50 9.39 14.63
CA TYR A 221 -1.50 10.46 15.63
C TYR A 221 -1.58 11.84 15.02
N TYR A 222 -0.92 12.10 13.89
CA TYR A 222 -1.01 13.40 13.20
C TYR A 222 -2.32 13.61 12.48
N ALA A 223 -3.03 12.53 12.12
CA ALA A 223 -4.31 12.58 11.43
C ALA A 223 -5.53 12.75 12.35
N ASP A 224 -5.39 12.36 13.61
CA ASP A 224 -6.47 12.30 14.60
C ASP A 224 -6.57 13.60 15.45
N MET A 225 -7.57 14.43 15.22
CA MET A 225 -7.69 15.76 15.82
C MET A 225 -8.33 15.75 17.21
N ASP A 226 -9.12 14.73 17.54
CA ASP A 226 -9.99 14.72 18.72
C ASP A 226 -9.74 13.54 19.68
N GLY A 227 -8.93 12.57 19.26
CA GLY A 227 -8.60 11.39 20.02
C GLY A 227 -7.72 11.68 21.22
N ILE A 228 -7.90 10.87 22.27
CA ILE A 228 -7.15 10.97 23.52
C ILE A 228 -5.95 10.03 23.45
N TRP A 229 -4.76 10.62 23.31
CA TRP A 229 -3.48 9.91 23.33
C TRP A 229 -2.81 10.12 24.68
N THR A 230 -2.58 9.03 25.43
CA THR A 230 -2.03 9.08 26.80
C THR A 230 -0.63 8.49 26.83
N ASP A 231 0.19 8.93 27.78
CA ASP A 231 1.54 8.40 28.06
C ASP A 231 1.65 8.22 29.57
N ALA A 232 0.93 7.22 30.10
CA ALA A 232 0.74 7.10 31.54
C ALA A 232 0.69 5.66 32.06
N SER A 233 0.47 4.66 31.20
CA SER A 233 0.03 3.34 31.66
C SER A 233 0.82 2.16 31.12
N VAL A 234 1.31 2.22 29.88
CA VAL A 234 2.16 1.17 29.32
C VAL A 234 3.52 1.20 30.02
N SER A 235 3.98 0.04 30.49
CA SER A 235 5.28 -0.12 31.15
C SER A 235 5.97 -1.38 30.63
N ASN A 236 6.47 -1.31 29.39
CA ASN A 236 7.19 -2.38 28.71
C ASN A 236 8.61 -1.92 28.32
N THR A 237 9.61 -2.54 28.96
CA THR A 237 11.05 -2.33 28.70
C THR A 237 11.72 -3.51 28.01
N SER A 238 10.94 -4.51 27.56
CA SER A 238 11.47 -5.77 27.01
C SER A 238 11.97 -5.67 25.57
N ALA A 239 11.57 -4.63 24.84
CA ALA A 239 11.99 -4.43 23.46
C ALA A 239 13.49 -4.15 23.35
N SER A 240 14.12 -4.73 22.34
CA SER A 240 15.56 -4.60 22.08
C SER A 240 15.93 -3.22 21.53
N ARG A 241 15.01 -2.58 20.79
CA ARG A 241 15.18 -1.22 20.28
C ARG A 241 14.60 -0.23 21.29
N PRO A 242 15.36 0.81 21.69
CA PRO A 242 14.85 1.87 22.57
C PRO A 242 13.60 2.56 22.03
N ALA A 243 13.43 2.62 20.70
CA ALA A 243 12.26 3.20 20.07
C ALA A 243 10.96 2.43 20.39
N ASN A 244 11.04 1.10 20.49
CA ASN A 244 9.89 0.25 20.80
C ASN A 244 9.62 0.09 22.31
N VAL A 245 10.57 0.45 23.19
CA VAL A 245 10.29 0.56 24.64
C VAL A 245 9.17 1.57 24.86
N ASN A 246 8.24 1.31 25.77
CA ASN A 246 7.16 2.24 26.10
C ASN A 246 6.94 2.22 27.61
N ILE A 247 7.24 3.33 28.27
CA ILE A 247 7.11 3.51 29.72
C ILE A 247 6.45 4.86 30.02
N PRO A 248 5.77 5.01 31.18
CA PRO A 248 5.05 6.25 31.47
C PRO A 248 5.96 7.48 31.46
N GLY A 249 5.58 8.49 30.70
CA GLY A 249 6.26 9.78 30.59
C GLY A 249 7.45 9.82 29.63
N ASP A 250 7.62 8.83 28.75
CA ASP A 250 8.71 8.79 27.76
C ASP A 250 8.40 9.52 26.44
N GLY A 251 7.19 10.07 26.31
CA GLY A 251 6.69 10.78 25.13
C GLY A 251 6.07 9.87 24.07
N LYS A 252 5.88 8.58 24.36
CA LYS A 252 5.21 7.60 23.49
C LYS A 252 3.85 7.25 24.05
N PHE A 253 2.91 6.96 23.17
CA PHE A 253 1.52 6.83 23.56
C PHE A 253 1.16 5.38 23.95
N ASP A 254 0.14 5.23 24.79
CA ASP A 254 -0.30 3.95 25.33
C ASP A 254 -1.13 3.14 24.32
N GLN A 255 -1.73 3.81 23.33
CA GLN A 255 -2.80 3.27 22.48
C GLN A 255 -2.28 2.28 21.42
N SER A 256 -2.73 1.03 21.48
CA SER A 256 -2.41 0.00 20.46
C SER A 256 -3.26 0.08 19.20
N TYR A 257 -4.28 0.94 19.19
CA TYR A 257 -5.20 1.20 18.09
C TYR A 257 -5.49 2.70 18.04
N LEU A 258 -5.97 3.22 16.92
CA LEU A 258 -6.44 4.60 16.84
C LEU A 258 -7.54 4.83 17.90
N PRO A 259 -7.42 5.86 18.76
CA PRO A 259 -8.39 6.10 19.83
C PRO A 259 -9.72 6.69 19.32
N SER A 260 -9.72 7.30 18.13
CA SER A 260 -10.91 7.74 17.41
C SER A 260 -10.75 7.55 15.90
N ALA A 261 -11.75 7.98 15.12
CA ALA A 261 -11.62 8.03 13.67
C ALA A 261 -10.70 9.20 13.29
N THR A 262 -9.85 9.04 12.27
CA THR A 262 -8.99 10.13 11.81
C THR A 262 -9.76 11.12 10.93
N GLU A 263 -9.63 12.41 11.20
CA GLU A 263 -10.22 13.50 10.40
C GLU A 263 -9.43 13.76 9.12
N LEU A 264 -8.10 13.55 9.16
CA LEU A 264 -7.21 13.89 8.06
C LEU A 264 -6.61 12.64 7.39
N MET A 265 -6.37 12.73 6.09
CA MET A 265 -5.44 11.82 5.41
C MET A 265 -4.01 12.15 5.85
N VAL A 266 -3.15 11.15 5.98
CA VAL A 266 -1.73 11.35 6.30
C VAL A 266 -0.85 10.59 5.33
N GLY A 267 0.23 11.24 4.88
CA GLY A 267 1.28 10.63 4.09
C GLY A 267 2.64 11.22 4.50
N ARG A 268 3.67 10.36 4.48
CA ARG A 268 5.05 10.74 4.83
C ARG A 268 6.01 10.38 3.71
N VAL A 269 6.94 11.28 3.45
CA VAL A 269 8.15 11.01 2.68
C VAL A 269 9.34 11.36 3.56
N ASP A 270 10.00 10.33 4.08
CA ASP A 270 11.16 10.42 4.95
C ASP A 270 12.23 9.48 4.38
N LEU A 271 13.42 10.00 4.12
CA LEU A 271 14.57 9.24 3.60
C LEU A 271 15.79 9.37 4.52
N HIS A 272 15.56 9.73 5.78
CA HIS A 272 16.57 9.83 6.82
C HIS A 272 17.27 8.48 7.07
N SER A 273 18.57 8.50 7.35
CA SER A 273 19.36 7.30 7.65
C SER A 273 19.31 6.20 6.58
N MET A 274 18.97 6.50 5.33
CA MET A 274 19.11 5.56 4.21
C MET A 274 20.58 5.49 3.81
N THR A 275 21.23 4.36 4.10
CA THR A 275 22.69 4.20 3.92
C THR A 275 23.07 3.19 2.84
N LYS A 276 22.12 2.39 2.34
CA LYS A 276 22.40 1.36 1.32
C LYS A 276 21.67 1.57 0.00
N ALA A 277 20.63 2.39 -0.03
CA ALA A 277 19.94 2.79 -1.25
C ALA A 277 20.14 4.30 -1.50
N PRO A 278 21.03 4.70 -2.44
CA PRO A 278 21.94 3.88 -3.23
C PRO A 278 23.29 3.56 -2.57
N SER A 279 23.75 4.37 -1.61
CA SER A 279 25.01 4.15 -0.88
C SER A 279 25.13 5.11 0.30
N THR A 280 26.15 4.91 1.14
CA THR A 280 26.45 5.77 2.30
C THR A 280 26.84 7.20 1.92
N ALA A 281 27.17 7.45 0.66
CA ALA A 281 27.51 8.79 0.16
C ALA A 281 26.27 9.62 -0.21
N ALA A 282 25.10 9.00 -0.37
CA ALA A 282 23.87 9.72 -0.65
C ALA A 282 23.33 10.37 0.62
N THR A 283 23.18 11.68 0.61
CA THR A 283 22.56 12.41 1.72
C THR A 283 21.04 12.37 1.61
N GLU A 284 20.34 12.47 2.74
CA GLU A 284 18.88 12.61 2.76
C GLU A 284 18.40 13.76 1.85
N LEU A 285 19.08 14.91 1.88
CA LEU A 285 18.80 16.04 0.99
C LEU A 285 18.81 15.65 -0.49
N LEU A 286 19.83 14.89 -0.92
CA LEU A 286 19.92 14.42 -2.30
C LEU A 286 18.79 13.44 -2.63
N LEU A 287 18.46 12.54 -1.71
CA LEU A 287 17.41 11.55 -1.89
C LEU A 287 16.02 12.21 -2.02
N LEU A 288 15.70 13.17 -1.15
CA LEU A 288 14.44 13.92 -1.22
C LEU A 288 14.34 14.76 -2.49
N ARG A 289 15.44 15.40 -2.92
CA ARG A 289 15.48 16.11 -4.21
C ARG A 289 15.18 15.17 -5.39
N ARG A 290 15.78 13.97 -5.40
CA ARG A 290 15.50 12.94 -6.42
C ARG A 290 14.05 12.48 -6.37
N TYR A 291 13.53 12.24 -5.17
CA TYR A 291 12.15 11.84 -4.96
C TYR A 291 11.16 12.88 -5.49
N LEU A 292 11.32 14.15 -5.11
CA LEU A 292 10.42 15.23 -5.52
C LEU A 292 10.42 15.43 -7.05
N ARG A 293 11.58 15.27 -7.70
CA ARG A 293 11.67 15.24 -9.16
C ARG A 293 10.89 14.06 -9.75
N LYS A 294 11.08 12.84 -9.24
CA LYS A 294 10.31 11.66 -9.69
C LYS A 294 8.80 11.87 -9.54
N ALA A 295 8.37 12.46 -8.43
CA ALA A 295 6.96 12.75 -8.17
C ALA A 295 6.40 13.75 -9.20
N HIS A 296 7.15 14.82 -9.51
CA HIS A 296 6.80 15.76 -10.58
C HIS A 296 6.71 15.05 -11.94
N ASP A 297 7.76 14.32 -12.32
CA ASP A 297 7.85 13.65 -13.62
C ASP A 297 6.68 12.65 -13.81
N TYR A 298 6.28 11.94 -12.76
CA TYR A 298 5.11 11.05 -12.81
C TYR A 298 3.81 11.80 -13.09
N ARG A 299 3.55 12.90 -12.37
CA ARG A 299 2.32 13.71 -12.52
C ARG A 299 2.17 14.26 -13.93
N HIS A 300 3.29 14.69 -14.51
CA HIS A 300 3.34 15.29 -15.84
C HIS A 300 3.69 14.32 -16.96
N LYS A 301 3.80 13.02 -16.66
CA LYS A 301 4.19 11.95 -17.61
C LYS A 301 5.48 12.30 -18.37
N GLN A 302 6.51 12.71 -17.66
CA GLN A 302 7.81 13.08 -18.22
C GLN A 302 8.83 11.94 -18.09
N GLY A 303 9.82 11.93 -18.99
CA GLY A 303 10.95 11.01 -18.93
C GLY A 303 10.53 9.54 -18.83
N ALA A 304 11.03 8.86 -17.80
CA ALA A 304 10.74 7.45 -17.57
C ALA A 304 9.27 7.15 -17.21
N TYR A 305 8.46 8.18 -16.93
CA TYR A 305 7.03 8.04 -16.61
C TYR A 305 6.09 8.32 -17.79
N ALA A 306 6.62 8.61 -18.98
CA ALA A 306 5.80 9.01 -20.13
C ALA A 306 4.79 7.94 -20.58
N ALA A 307 5.11 6.66 -20.38
CA ALA A 307 4.32 5.54 -20.89
C ALA A 307 4.25 4.35 -19.91
N ILE A 308 4.05 4.61 -18.61
CA ILE A 308 3.89 3.54 -17.62
C ILE A 308 2.67 2.66 -17.97
N PRO A 309 2.86 1.36 -18.22
CA PRO A 309 1.76 0.46 -18.54
C PRO A 309 0.91 0.16 -17.31
N ARG A 310 -0.38 -0.13 -17.52
CA ARG A 310 -1.27 -0.67 -16.48
C ARG A 310 -0.97 -2.16 -16.27
N ARG A 311 0.19 -2.44 -15.67
CA ARG A 311 0.69 -3.77 -15.35
C ARG A 311 1.09 -3.87 -13.88
N SER A 312 0.90 -5.03 -13.28
CA SER A 312 1.40 -5.34 -11.94
C SER A 312 2.53 -6.34 -11.92
N LEU A 313 3.40 -6.22 -10.92
CA LEU A 313 4.35 -7.25 -10.53
C LEU A 313 3.90 -7.85 -9.18
N ILE A 314 3.90 -9.18 -9.06
CA ILE A 314 3.64 -9.86 -7.79
C ILE A 314 4.76 -10.84 -7.47
N ARG A 315 5.28 -10.78 -6.24
CA ARG A 315 6.16 -11.80 -5.66
C ARG A 315 5.61 -12.27 -4.32
N ASP A 316 5.03 -13.47 -4.30
CA ASP A 316 4.54 -14.11 -3.08
C ASP A 316 5.61 -15.06 -2.52
N GLY A 317 6.39 -14.58 -1.56
CA GLY A 317 7.42 -15.33 -0.84
C GLY A 317 6.89 -16.19 0.29
N PHE A 318 5.72 -15.89 0.84
CA PHE A 318 5.13 -16.65 1.94
C PHE A 318 4.17 -17.76 1.46
N GLY A 319 3.41 -17.51 0.40
CA GLY A 319 2.29 -18.38 0.03
C GLY A 319 1.29 -18.49 1.18
N TYR A 320 0.97 -19.72 1.57
CA TYR A 320 0.22 -20.01 2.79
C TYR A 320 1.16 -20.16 3.99
N PHE A 321 1.07 -19.25 4.94
CA PHE A 321 1.90 -19.27 6.13
C PHE A 321 1.02 -19.43 7.37
N ARG A 322 1.10 -20.61 8.01
CA ARG A 322 0.36 -20.93 9.26
C ARG A 322 -1.15 -20.63 9.21
N GLY A 323 -1.77 -20.83 8.05
CA GLY A 323 -3.20 -20.59 7.83
C GLY A 323 -3.53 -19.19 7.29
N GLU A 324 -2.54 -18.31 7.19
CA GLU A 324 -2.67 -16.96 6.63
C GLU A 324 -2.17 -16.91 5.18
N ALA A 325 -2.75 -16.00 4.40
CA ALA A 325 -2.47 -15.81 2.98
C ALA A 325 -2.22 -14.32 2.71
N PHE A 326 -1.07 -13.82 3.16
CA PHE A 326 -0.74 -12.39 3.14
C PHE A 326 -0.88 -11.75 1.75
N ALA A 327 -0.55 -12.48 0.69
CA ALA A 327 -0.62 -11.97 -0.67
C ALA A 327 -2.04 -11.73 -1.20
N ILE A 328 -3.11 -12.07 -0.46
CA ILE A 328 -4.48 -11.67 -0.83
C ILE A 328 -4.57 -10.15 -1.00
N ALA A 329 -3.94 -9.37 -0.14
CA ALA A 329 -3.91 -7.91 -0.24
C ALA A 329 -3.25 -7.46 -1.55
N GLY A 330 -2.07 -8.00 -1.86
CA GLY A 330 -1.34 -7.71 -3.11
C GLY A 330 -2.13 -8.06 -4.37
N TRP A 331 -2.75 -9.24 -4.41
CA TRP A 331 -3.61 -9.65 -5.52
C TRP A 331 -4.86 -8.77 -5.64
N SER A 332 -5.49 -8.41 -4.52
CA SER A 332 -6.66 -7.53 -4.51
C SER A 332 -6.31 -6.14 -5.04
N TRP A 333 -5.17 -5.60 -4.62
CA TRP A 333 -4.68 -4.30 -5.07
C TRP A 333 -4.34 -4.30 -6.56
N ALA A 334 -3.66 -5.34 -7.06
CA ALA A 334 -3.36 -5.50 -8.48
C ALA A 334 -4.64 -5.55 -9.33
N PHE A 335 -5.60 -6.42 -8.98
CA PHE A 335 -6.86 -6.52 -9.73
C PHE A 335 -7.66 -5.22 -9.73
N THR A 336 -7.78 -4.57 -8.58
CA THR A 336 -8.54 -3.31 -8.44
C THR A 336 -7.87 -2.17 -9.21
N THR A 337 -6.54 -2.12 -9.23
CA THR A 337 -5.80 -0.96 -9.75
C THR A 337 -5.43 -1.08 -11.22
N VAL A 338 -5.01 -2.27 -11.69
CA VAL A 338 -4.52 -2.47 -13.07
C VAL A 338 -5.31 -3.50 -13.86
N GLY A 339 -6.00 -4.41 -13.18
CA GLY A 339 -6.70 -5.53 -13.81
C GLY A 339 -5.84 -6.80 -13.90
N GLN A 340 -5.93 -7.53 -15.01
CA GLN A 340 -5.38 -8.89 -15.13
C GLN A 340 -3.99 -8.97 -15.80
N ASP A 341 -3.40 -7.85 -16.26
CA ASP A 341 -2.01 -7.84 -16.75
C ASP A 341 -1.04 -7.86 -15.56
N ILE A 342 -0.64 -9.06 -15.16
CA ILE A 342 0.14 -9.31 -13.94
C ILE A 342 1.27 -10.28 -14.25
N ASP A 343 2.51 -9.81 -14.05
CA ASP A 343 3.70 -10.67 -14.01
C ASP A 343 3.88 -11.22 -12.58
N VAL A 344 4.15 -12.51 -12.46
CA VAL A 344 4.52 -13.14 -11.18
C VAL A 344 6.00 -13.47 -11.22
N ALA A 345 6.81 -12.77 -10.40
CA ALA A 345 8.24 -13.01 -10.33
C ALA A 345 8.55 -14.33 -9.59
N PRO A 346 9.45 -15.17 -10.14
CA PRO A 346 10.10 -16.23 -9.39
C PRO A 346 10.94 -15.66 -8.25
N SER A 347 11.29 -16.53 -7.30
CA SER A 347 12.17 -16.15 -6.19
C SER A 347 13.50 -15.58 -6.68
N GLY A 348 13.89 -14.41 -6.18
CA GLY A 348 15.16 -13.75 -6.49
C GLY A 348 15.22 -13.08 -7.86
N GLN A 349 14.11 -13.00 -8.59
CA GLN A 349 14.06 -12.42 -9.94
C GLN A 349 13.44 -11.02 -9.97
N TRP A 350 13.17 -10.39 -8.81
CA TRP A 350 12.53 -9.06 -8.75
C TRP A 350 13.26 -8.04 -9.64
N PHE A 351 14.59 -7.95 -9.48
CA PHE A 351 15.46 -7.00 -10.18
C PHE A 351 15.97 -7.49 -11.54
N ALA A 352 15.50 -8.64 -12.04
CA ALA A 352 15.95 -9.14 -13.33
C ALA A 352 15.30 -8.35 -14.48
N ASP A 353 15.97 -8.31 -15.64
CA ASP A 353 15.49 -7.62 -16.85
C ASP A 353 14.11 -8.12 -17.30
N ALA A 354 13.79 -9.39 -17.02
CA ALA A 354 12.48 -9.97 -17.31
C ALA A 354 11.34 -9.44 -16.42
N TYR A 355 11.67 -8.71 -15.35
CA TYR A 355 10.77 -8.14 -14.33
C TYR A 355 11.14 -6.67 -14.03
N ALA A 356 11.17 -6.23 -12.77
CA ALA A 356 11.35 -4.81 -12.43
C ALA A 356 12.74 -4.26 -12.77
N GLY A 357 13.71 -5.11 -13.15
CA GLY A 357 14.99 -4.66 -13.69
C GLY A 357 14.87 -4.05 -15.09
N GLY A 358 13.93 -4.52 -15.92
CA GLY A 358 13.83 -4.12 -17.32
C GLY A 358 12.43 -3.79 -17.83
N LYS A 359 11.38 -4.03 -17.04
CA LYS A 359 9.98 -3.73 -17.37
C LYS A 359 9.38 -2.74 -16.39
N ASP A 360 8.49 -1.90 -16.92
CA ASP A 360 7.76 -0.92 -16.12
C ASP A 360 6.46 -1.51 -15.56
N TYR A 361 6.18 -1.16 -14.30
CA TYR A 361 4.98 -1.57 -13.57
C TYR A 361 4.33 -0.36 -12.90
N LEU A 362 3.01 -0.24 -13.02
CA LEU A 362 2.27 0.79 -12.29
C LEU A 362 2.23 0.45 -10.79
N VAL A 363 1.98 -0.82 -10.45
CA VAL A 363 2.00 -1.29 -9.06
C VAL A 363 2.83 -2.56 -8.92
N ALA A 364 3.52 -2.72 -7.80
CA ALA A 364 4.24 -3.95 -7.49
C ALA A 364 3.99 -4.36 -6.03
N TYR A 365 3.73 -5.64 -5.82
CA TYR A 365 3.59 -6.22 -4.49
C TYR A 365 4.62 -7.32 -4.28
N GLY A 366 5.25 -7.31 -3.11
CA GLY A 366 6.14 -8.37 -2.70
C GLY A 366 5.95 -8.73 -1.23
N ASN A 367 6.06 -10.01 -0.89
CA ASN A 367 6.22 -10.39 0.51
C ASN A 367 7.30 -11.47 0.73
N GLY A 368 7.80 -11.55 1.95
CA GLY A 368 8.72 -12.60 2.38
C GLY A 368 9.23 -12.36 3.80
N GLY A 369 9.67 -13.44 4.47
CA GLY A 369 10.35 -13.34 5.76
C GLY A 369 11.62 -12.49 5.62
N GLY A 370 11.94 -11.69 6.63
CA GLY A 370 12.89 -10.61 6.44
C GLY A 370 13.55 -10.05 7.69
N SER A 371 14.08 -8.85 7.54
CA SER A 371 14.62 -7.98 8.58
C SER A 371 14.26 -6.54 8.23
N TYR A 372 14.70 -5.54 9.02
CA TYR A 372 14.59 -4.13 8.62
C TYR A 372 15.07 -3.89 7.18
N GLU A 373 16.10 -4.62 6.74
CA GLU A 373 16.79 -4.35 5.47
C GLU A 373 16.47 -5.33 4.34
N SER A 374 15.65 -6.36 4.57
CA SER A 374 15.51 -7.46 3.62
C SER A 374 14.14 -8.09 3.64
N ALA A 375 13.74 -8.61 2.48
CA ALA A 375 12.65 -9.57 2.34
C ALA A 375 13.09 -10.69 1.42
N SER A 376 13.03 -11.92 1.96
CA SER A 376 13.35 -13.13 1.22
C SER A 376 12.56 -13.19 -0.08
N THR A 377 13.21 -13.73 -1.11
CA THR A 377 12.68 -13.88 -2.47
C THR A 377 12.48 -12.57 -3.25
N ILE A 378 12.61 -11.40 -2.61
CA ILE A 378 12.59 -10.07 -3.22
C ILE A 378 14.01 -9.53 -3.31
N GLY A 379 14.64 -9.25 -2.16
CA GLY A 379 15.99 -8.70 -2.04
C GLY A 379 16.18 -7.82 -0.80
N THR A 380 17.16 -6.93 -0.87
CA THR A 380 17.64 -6.10 0.23
C THR A 380 17.64 -4.61 -0.10
N THR A 381 17.83 -3.75 0.90
CA THR A 381 18.07 -2.31 0.71
C THR A 381 19.25 -2.04 -0.23
N THR A 382 20.31 -2.86 -0.16
CA THR A 382 21.45 -2.81 -1.08
C THR A 382 21.03 -3.13 -2.52
N ASP A 383 20.19 -4.14 -2.73
CA ASP A 383 19.76 -4.51 -4.09
C ASP A 383 18.96 -3.38 -4.74
N PHE A 384 18.04 -2.74 -4.01
CA PHE A 384 17.34 -1.53 -4.47
C PHE A 384 18.27 -0.35 -4.75
N GLY A 385 19.43 -0.29 -4.08
CA GLY A 385 20.46 0.72 -4.30
C GLY A 385 21.34 0.46 -5.52
N LEU A 386 21.55 -0.82 -5.87
CA LEU A 386 22.42 -1.25 -6.97
C LEU A 386 21.66 -1.42 -8.29
N TYR A 387 20.47 -2.01 -8.24
CA TYR A 387 19.73 -2.43 -9.41
C TYR A 387 18.47 -1.56 -9.64
N PRO A 388 18.06 -1.36 -10.89
CA PRO A 388 16.79 -0.71 -11.17
C PRO A 388 15.62 -1.53 -10.60
N SER A 389 14.69 -0.83 -9.98
CA SER A 389 13.36 -1.35 -9.64
C SER A 389 12.31 -0.42 -10.25
N ARG A 390 11.81 -0.82 -11.42
CA ARG A 390 10.94 -0.03 -12.29
C ARG A 390 9.45 -0.25 -11.97
N ALA A 391 9.10 -0.10 -10.70
CA ALA A 391 7.73 -0.09 -10.21
C ALA A 391 7.40 1.26 -9.58
N VAL A 392 6.29 1.88 -10.00
CA VAL A 392 5.92 3.22 -9.53
C VAL A 392 5.41 3.18 -8.09
N PHE A 393 4.36 2.40 -7.82
CA PHE A 393 3.83 2.21 -6.48
C PHE A 393 4.16 0.81 -5.99
N THR A 394 4.84 0.71 -4.86
CA THR A 394 5.22 -0.59 -4.30
C THR A 394 4.44 -0.85 -3.02
N SER A 395 4.18 -2.11 -2.69
CA SER A 395 3.85 -2.54 -1.34
C SER A 395 4.71 -3.76 -1.01
N LEU A 396 5.37 -3.71 0.14
CA LEU A 396 6.23 -4.81 0.60
C LEU A 396 5.77 -5.25 1.98
N PHE A 397 5.68 -6.56 2.21
CA PHE A 397 5.31 -7.13 3.50
C PHE A 397 6.36 -8.12 4.00
N GLY A 398 6.80 -7.96 5.23
CA GLY A 398 7.83 -8.81 5.82
C GLY A 398 8.05 -8.52 7.30
N SER A 399 8.95 -9.31 7.90
CA SER A 399 9.36 -9.14 9.28
C SER A 399 9.97 -7.74 9.50
N TYR A 400 9.67 -7.11 10.64
CA TYR A 400 10.20 -5.79 11.06
C TYR A 400 9.72 -4.58 10.25
N PHE A 401 8.80 -4.75 9.29
CA PHE A 401 8.40 -3.65 8.40
C PHE A 401 7.52 -2.60 9.06
N GLY A 402 6.86 -2.92 10.18
CA GLY A 402 6.15 -1.91 10.97
C GLY A 402 7.08 -0.84 11.54
N ASP A 403 8.36 -1.14 11.72
CA ASP A 403 9.41 -0.21 12.14
C ASP A 403 9.97 0.53 10.91
N TRP A 404 9.09 1.11 10.11
CA TRP A 404 9.42 1.73 8.82
C TRP A 404 10.34 2.95 8.94
N ASP A 405 10.54 3.47 10.15
CA ASP A 405 11.43 4.60 10.45
C ASP A 405 12.82 4.16 10.95
N ALA A 406 13.05 2.87 11.18
CA ALA A 406 14.35 2.33 11.60
C ALA A 406 15.44 2.67 10.59
N ASP A 407 16.68 2.89 11.06
CA ASP A 407 17.82 3.18 10.19
C ASP A 407 17.96 2.16 9.06
N ASN A 408 18.14 2.67 7.83
CA ASN A 408 18.22 1.89 6.59
C ASN A 408 17.21 0.75 6.52
N VAL A 409 16.00 1.04 6.03
CA VAL A 409 14.89 0.07 6.01
C VAL A 409 14.38 -0.16 4.60
N LEU A 410 13.96 -1.41 4.32
CA LEU A 410 13.58 -1.85 2.98
C LEU A 410 12.39 -1.07 2.44
N LEU A 411 11.41 -0.71 3.28
CA LEU A 411 10.24 0.07 2.86
C LEU A 411 10.63 1.45 2.29
N ARG A 412 11.73 2.05 2.71
CA ARG A 412 12.16 3.35 2.16
C ARG A 412 13.06 3.21 0.92
N ALA A 413 13.58 2.01 0.66
CA ALA A 413 14.51 1.78 -0.45
C ALA A 413 13.91 1.98 -1.85
N PRO A 414 12.65 1.60 -2.17
CA PRO A 414 12.04 1.92 -3.45
C PRO A 414 11.98 3.43 -3.74
N LEU A 415 11.73 4.24 -2.71
CA LEU A 415 11.66 5.70 -2.84
C LEU A 415 13.06 6.30 -3.03
N ALA A 416 14.05 5.83 -2.26
CA ALA A 416 15.44 6.27 -2.38
C ALA A 416 16.02 5.95 -3.77
N GLY A 417 15.73 4.75 -4.28
CA GLY A 417 16.15 4.28 -5.59
C GLY A 417 17.65 3.97 -5.69
N ASN A 418 18.06 3.65 -6.92
CA ASN A 418 19.42 3.26 -7.23
C ASN A 418 20.31 4.45 -7.63
N ALA A 419 21.62 4.19 -7.76
CA ALA A 419 22.60 5.24 -8.02
C ALA A 419 22.37 5.96 -9.36
N THR A 420 21.98 5.22 -10.39
CA THR A 420 21.73 5.67 -11.77
C THR A 420 20.43 6.46 -11.93
N GLY A 421 19.50 6.35 -10.97
CA GLY A 421 18.27 7.16 -10.94
C GLY A 421 17.17 6.69 -11.89
N ASP A 422 17.24 5.47 -12.40
CA ASP A 422 16.26 4.85 -13.30
C ASP A 422 15.25 3.94 -12.59
N SER A 423 15.32 3.82 -11.25
CA SER A 423 14.24 3.29 -10.40
C SER A 423 13.06 4.25 -10.31
N LEU A 424 11.84 3.70 -10.33
CA LEU A 424 10.59 4.47 -10.47
C LEU A 424 9.80 4.70 -9.16
N GLY A 425 10.25 4.15 -8.03
CA GLY A 425 9.44 4.11 -6.82
C GLY A 425 9.04 5.48 -6.27
N LEU A 426 7.75 5.66 -6.02
CA LEU A 426 7.13 6.85 -5.42
C LEU A 426 6.46 6.56 -4.08
N THR A 427 6.05 5.31 -3.84
CA THR A 427 5.46 4.87 -2.57
C THR A 427 5.90 3.46 -2.24
N CYS A 428 5.92 3.15 -0.94
CA CYS A 428 6.06 1.81 -0.42
C CYS A 428 5.39 1.76 0.95
N PHE A 429 4.54 0.77 1.16
CA PHE A 429 3.77 0.55 2.38
C PHE A 429 3.53 -0.93 2.63
#